data_AF-A0A7X9P281-F1
#
_entry.id   AF-A0A7X9P281-F1
#
_cell.length_a   1.000
_cell.length_b   1.000
_cell.length_c   1.000
_cell.angle_alpha   90.00
_cell.angle_beta   90.00
_cell.angle_gamma   90.00
#
_symmetry.space_group_name_H-M   'P 1'
#
loop_
_entity.id
_entity.type
_entity.pdbx_description
1 polymer ?
#
loop_
_entity_poly.entity_id
_entity_poly.type
_entity_poly.pdbx_seq_one_letter_code
_entity_poly.pdbx_strand_id
1 'polypeptide(L)'
;MKENIGKYLENHFWPKLSKEKLTTEKKKYELALPFQKKGTFLKKIEEEFYKFDVVRKGIVAANVLALVYNSEVSFILFTGSVLYLYNQAKKIKKTPEKIFNLLAGHQIHTNNPTKSFQRRTFNYDPTSIGINDIQLGYLIDYNLKTYQVVEHYQLSSNNETEEEKLVLLSGINELVLFKYFDQVNLKIRVTEKVNIYSIDEGLDTEILLKQQPKAILTVNGKRYYRDANHTGSFYSFTENKVTHKYSRWEYYDESRVEYLTIEQIGAKNFHAYIGKLVHETDFSDILPKK
;
A
#
# COMPACT_ATOMS: atom_id res chain seq x y z
N MET A 1 51.92 15.75 -1.22
CA MET A 1 50.94 16.59 -0.49
C MET A 1 49.46 16.21 -0.74
N LYS A 2 49.09 15.59 -1.88
CA LYS A 2 47.71 15.17 -2.18
C LYS A 2 47.22 13.93 -1.39
N GLU A 3 48.11 13.03 -0.95
CA GLU A 3 47.74 11.79 -0.24
C GLU A 3 47.22 11.97 1.20
N ASN A 4 47.46 13.12 1.84
CA ASN A 4 47.09 13.34 3.24
C ASN A 4 45.80 14.14 3.46
N ILE A 5 45.31 14.85 2.45
CA ILE A 5 44.13 15.71 2.59
C ILE A 5 42.86 14.87 2.74
N GLY A 6 42.75 13.75 2.01
CA GLY A 6 41.61 12.83 2.13
C GLY A 6 41.44 12.25 3.54
N LYS A 7 42.53 11.73 4.13
CA LYS A 7 42.54 11.20 5.52
C LYS A 7 42.32 12.29 6.56
N TYR A 8 42.82 13.51 6.32
CA TYR A 8 42.65 14.63 7.24
C TYR A 8 41.18 15.10 7.30
N LEU A 9 40.55 15.27 6.14
CA LEU A 9 39.13 15.64 6.03
C LEU A 9 38.20 14.57 6.61
N GLU A 10 38.50 13.29 6.41
CA GLU A 10 37.74 12.16 6.96
C GLU A 10 37.78 12.11 8.50
N ASN A 11 38.86 12.59 9.10
CA ASN A 11 39.05 12.57 10.55
C ASN A 11 38.56 13.83 11.28
N HIS A 12 38.58 15.01 10.64
CA HIS A 12 38.36 16.29 11.33
C HIS A 12 37.08 17.03 10.93
N PHE A 13 36.51 16.79 9.75
CA PHE A 13 35.52 17.72 9.17
C PHE A 13 34.11 17.18 8.96
N TRP A 14 33.74 16.06 9.59
CA TRP A 14 32.38 15.53 9.41
C TRP A 14 31.81 14.91 10.70
N PRO A 15 30.50 15.06 10.99
CA PRO A 15 29.88 14.21 11.99
C PRO A 15 30.07 12.76 11.54
N LYS A 16 30.92 12.03 12.26
CA LYS A 16 30.95 10.58 12.22
C LYS A 16 29.57 10.13 12.70
N LEU A 17 28.63 9.94 11.78
CA LEU A 17 27.69 8.82 11.87
C LEU A 17 28.59 7.60 11.96
N SER A 18 29.11 7.32 13.14
CA SER A 18 30.03 6.22 13.32
C SER A 18 29.23 5.00 12.93
N LYS A 19 29.77 4.21 12.00
CA LYS A 19 29.16 2.93 11.61
C LYS A 19 28.70 2.16 12.84
N GLU A 20 29.45 2.29 13.95
CA GLU A 20 29.13 1.83 15.31
C GLU A 20 27.79 2.30 15.91
N LYS A 21 27.51 3.61 15.99
CA LYS A 21 26.22 4.07 16.56
C LYS A 21 25.04 3.55 15.76
N LEU A 22 25.27 3.34 14.48
CA LEU A 22 24.26 2.87 13.57
C LEU A 22 24.12 1.36 13.54
N THR A 23 25.21 0.61 13.72
CA THR A 23 25.16 -0.83 13.98
C THR A 23 24.46 -1.13 15.31
N THR A 24 24.61 -0.28 16.33
CA THR A 24 23.88 -0.45 17.60
C THR A 24 22.37 -0.28 17.42
N GLU A 25 21.92 0.79 16.76
CA GLU A 25 20.49 0.99 16.44
C GLU A 25 19.96 -0.09 15.49
N LYS A 26 20.71 -0.44 14.43
CA LYS A 26 20.39 -1.53 13.49
C LYS A 26 20.17 -2.85 14.23
N LYS A 27 21.11 -3.22 15.12
CA LYS A 27 21.08 -4.49 15.87
C LYS A 27 19.91 -4.53 16.87
N LYS A 28 19.56 -3.40 17.48
CA LYS A 28 18.38 -3.27 18.35
C LYS A 28 17.09 -3.68 17.62
N TYR A 29 16.86 -3.16 16.43
CA TYR A 29 15.65 -3.45 15.64
C TYR A 29 15.71 -4.81 14.93
N GLU A 30 16.89 -5.24 14.49
CA GLU A 30 17.09 -6.55 13.87
C GLU A 30 16.75 -7.71 14.83
N LEU A 31 17.12 -7.59 16.11
CA LEU A 31 16.79 -8.59 17.13
C LEU A 31 15.28 -8.67 17.40
N ALA A 32 14.55 -7.57 17.22
CA ALA A 32 13.11 -7.49 17.44
C ALA A 32 12.27 -7.94 16.23
N LEU A 33 12.87 -8.27 15.09
CA LEU A 33 12.17 -8.71 13.88
C LEU A 33 12.15 -10.25 13.74
N PRO A 34 11.05 -10.84 13.21
CA PRO A 34 11.01 -12.24 12.82
C PRO A 34 12.08 -12.57 11.78
N PHE A 35 12.62 -13.80 11.79
CA PHE A 35 13.73 -14.24 10.93
C PHE A 35 13.50 -13.92 9.43
N GLN A 36 12.29 -14.19 8.93
CA GLN A 36 11.87 -13.92 7.55
C GLN A 36 12.03 -12.44 7.13
N LYS A 37 11.96 -11.51 8.08
CA LYS A 37 11.98 -10.05 7.83
C LYS A 37 13.36 -9.41 8.05
N LYS A 38 14.31 -10.13 8.64
CA LYS A 38 15.66 -9.63 8.94
C LYS A 38 16.45 -9.33 7.69
N GLY A 39 16.50 -10.26 6.73
CA GLY A 39 17.25 -10.07 5.47
C GLY A 39 16.82 -8.82 4.72
N THR A 40 15.51 -8.60 4.62
CA THR A 40 14.94 -7.44 3.92
C THR A 40 15.15 -6.12 4.67
N PHE A 41 15.05 -6.14 6.01
CA PHE A 41 15.38 -4.99 6.85
C PHE A 41 16.83 -4.54 6.65
N LEU A 42 17.77 -5.49 6.66
CA LEU A 42 19.20 -5.23 6.47
C LEU A 42 19.49 -4.63 5.09
N LYS A 43 18.95 -5.25 4.03
CA LYS A 43 19.16 -4.80 2.65
C LYS A 43 18.70 -3.35 2.45
N LYS A 44 17.52 -2.98 2.95
CA LYS A 44 16.98 -1.63 2.75
C LYS A 44 17.69 -0.56 3.58
N ILE A 45 18.14 -0.92 4.78
CA ILE A 45 19.06 -0.09 5.55
C ILE A 45 20.30 0.19 4.70
N GLU A 46 20.93 -0.85 4.16
CA GLU A 46 22.14 -0.73 3.34
C GLU A 46 21.93 0.12 2.08
N GLU A 47 20.79 -0.02 1.39
CA GLU A 47 20.43 0.84 0.24
C GLU A 47 20.33 2.33 0.62
N GLU A 48 19.67 2.66 1.73
CA GLU A 48 19.56 4.04 2.21
C GLU A 48 20.92 4.59 2.67
N PHE A 49 21.77 3.76 3.28
CA PHE A 49 23.15 4.12 3.60
C PHE A 49 23.99 4.40 2.38
N TYR A 50 23.87 3.55 1.37
CA TYR A 50 24.61 3.69 0.13
C TYR A 50 24.27 5.01 -0.57
N LYS A 51 22.97 5.34 -0.71
CA LYS A 51 22.52 6.62 -1.28
C LYS A 51 23.13 7.82 -0.55
N PHE A 52 23.12 7.79 0.78
CA PHE A 52 23.74 8.86 1.56
C PHE A 52 25.24 8.96 1.37
N ASP A 53 25.95 7.83 1.35
CA ASP A 53 27.40 7.82 1.18
C ASP A 53 27.81 8.41 -0.17
N VAL A 54 27.07 8.08 -1.24
CA VAL A 54 27.28 8.66 -2.57
C VAL A 54 27.07 10.18 -2.56
N VAL A 55 25.96 10.67 -1.99
CA VAL A 55 25.67 12.11 -1.90
C VAL A 55 26.74 12.83 -1.08
N ARG A 56 27.15 12.25 0.05
CA ARG A 56 28.21 12.77 0.92
C ARG A 56 29.53 12.89 0.17
N LYS A 57 29.96 11.85 -0.54
CA LYS A 57 31.19 11.86 -1.35
C LYS A 57 31.15 12.92 -2.44
N GLY A 58 30.01 13.07 -3.12
CA GLY A 58 29.83 14.11 -4.15
C GLY A 58 29.97 15.53 -3.59
N ILE A 59 29.33 15.81 -2.46
CA ILE A 59 29.41 17.13 -1.79
C ILE A 59 30.83 17.42 -1.30
N VAL A 60 31.52 16.42 -0.73
CA VAL A 60 32.92 16.58 -0.29
C VAL A 60 33.83 16.88 -1.48
N ALA A 61 33.69 16.14 -2.59
CA ALA A 61 34.47 16.39 -3.80
C ALA A 61 34.22 17.81 -4.36
N ALA A 62 32.97 18.26 -4.39
CA ALA A 62 32.61 19.61 -4.82
C ALA A 62 33.25 20.70 -3.94
N ASN A 63 33.23 20.53 -2.61
CA ASN A 63 33.85 21.48 -1.70
C ASN A 63 35.38 21.52 -1.86
N VAL A 64 36.04 20.37 -2.09
CA VAL A 64 37.48 20.32 -2.36
C VAL A 64 37.82 21.05 -3.66
N LEU A 65 37.04 20.86 -4.72
CA LEU A 65 37.22 21.58 -5.98
C LEU A 65 37.02 23.09 -5.80
N ALA A 66 35.96 23.52 -5.10
CA ALA A 66 35.68 24.93 -4.85
C ALA A 66 36.80 25.63 -4.06
N LEU A 67 37.48 24.90 -3.18
CA LEU A 67 38.61 25.38 -2.39
C LEU A 67 39.89 25.48 -3.23
N VAL A 68 40.16 24.49 -4.09
CA VAL A 68 41.33 24.49 -5.00
C VAL A 68 41.25 25.63 -6.03
N TYR A 69 40.06 25.93 -6.54
CA TYR A 69 39.85 27.00 -7.53
C TYR A 69 39.58 28.38 -6.91
N ASN A 70 39.83 28.53 -5.60
CA ASN A 70 39.79 29.79 -4.85
C ASN A 70 38.57 30.68 -5.13
N SER A 71 37.38 30.08 -5.15
CA SER A 71 36.14 30.84 -5.30
C SER A 71 35.81 31.58 -4.00
N GLU A 72 35.47 32.87 -4.09
CA GLU A 72 34.93 33.63 -2.94
C GLU A 72 33.65 33.00 -2.36
N VAL A 73 33.00 32.13 -3.14
CA VAL A 73 31.78 31.39 -2.76
C VAL A 73 32.08 30.14 -1.91
N SER A 74 33.34 29.76 -1.72
CA SER A 74 33.76 28.53 -1.04
C SER A 74 33.24 28.41 0.39
N PHE A 75 33.21 29.52 1.15
CA PHE A 75 32.71 29.51 2.53
C PHE A 75 31.18 29.30 2.62
N ILE A 76 30.42 29.90 1.71
CA ILE A 76 28.95 29.75 1.64
C ILE A 76 28.59 28.33 1.19
N LEU A 77 29.30 27.80 0.20
CA LEU A 77 29.11 26.41 -0.25
C LEU A 77 29.46 25.41 0.85
N PHE A 78 30.52 25.66 1.60
CA PHE A 78 30.93 24.80 2.71
C PHE A 78 29.89 24.79 3.84
N THR A 79 29.45 25.96 4.28
CA THR A 79 28.44 26.09 5.35
C THR A 79 27.09 25.47 4.95
N GLY A 80 26.62 25.71 3.72
CA GLY A 80 25.42 25.08 3.17
C GLY A 80 25.53 23.56 3.07
N SER A 81 26.69 23.06 2.64
CA SER A 81 26.99 21.63 2.56
C SER A 81 26.95 20.95 3.93
N VAL A 82 27.54 21.57 4.95
CA VAL A 82 27.53 21.08 6.34
C VAL A 82 26.12 21.01 6.87
N LEU A 83 25.31 22.06 6.71
CA LEU A 83 23.91 22.09 7.13
C LEU A 83 23.07 21.01 6.43
N TYR A 84 23.23 20.87 5.11
CA TYR A 84 22.50 19.86 4.32
C TYR A 84 22.82 18.44 4.79
N LEU A 85 24.10 18.10 4.89
CA LEU A 85 24.53 16.77 5.28
C LEU A 85 24.26 16.48 6.76
N TYR A 86 24.24 17.48 7.65
CA TYR A 86 23.75 17.34 9.03
C TYR A 86 22.26 16.96 9.06
N ASN A 87 21.43 17.64 8.26
CA ASN A 87 20.01 17.32 8.15
C ASN A 87 19.77 15.93 7.57
N GLN A 88 20.53 15.54 6.54
CA GLN A 88 20.46 14.19 5.97
C GLN A 88 20.91 13.13 6.98
N ALA A 89 21.99 13.39 7.72
CA ALA A 89 22.46 12.50 8.78
C ALA A 89 21.39 12.26 9.86
N LYS A 90 20.67 13.31 10.26
CA LYS A 90 19.56 13.21 11.22
C LYS A 90 18.41 12.35 10.69
N LYS A 91 18.07 12.46 9.40
CA LYS A 91 17.06 11.60 8.76
C LYS A 91 17.50 10.13 8.77
N ILE A 92 18.75 9.87 8.42
CA ILE A 92 19.32 8.52 8.31
C ILE A 92 19.40 7.81 9.66
N LYS A 93 19.70 8.56 10.73
CA LYS A 93 19.66 8.03 12.10
C LYS A 93 18.27 7.50 12.47
N LYS A 94 17.20 8.09 11.93
CA LYS A 94 15.81 7.66 12.15
C LYS A 94 15.33 6.57 11.17
N THR A 95 16.11 6.25 10.13
CA THR A 95 15.74 5.28 9.11
C THR A 95 15.52 3.86 9.66
N PRO A 96 16.38 3.33 10.57
CA PRO A 96 16.15 2.00 11.16
C PRO A 96 14.81 1.91 11.88
N GLU A 97 14.46 2.92 12.68
CA GLU A 97 13.18 2.99 13.40
C GLU A 97 11.99 3.08 12.42
N LYS A 98 12.11 3.90 11.37
CA LYS A 98 11.05 4.04 10.35
C LYS A 98 10.81 2.72 9.60
N ILE A 99 11.88 2.06 9.15
CA ILE A 99 11.79 0.77 8.47
C ILE A 99 11.28 -0.30 9.44
N PHE A 100 11.74 -0.29 10.70
CA PHE A 100 11.24 -1.18 11.73
C PHE A 100 9.76 -0.98 11.96
N ASN A 101 9.26 0.24 12.14
CA ASN A 101 7.83 0.51 12.38
C ASN A 101 6.95 0.08 11.18
N LEU A 102 7.43 0.28 9.95
CA LEU A 102 6.78 -0.25 8.74
C LEU A 102 6.70 -1.79 8.77
N LEU A 103 7.79 -2.45 9.16
CA LEU A 103 7.88 -3.92 9.23
C LEU A 103 7.24 -4.52 10.49
N ALA A 104 7.11 -3.76 11.57
CA ALA A 104 6.61 -4.14 12.89
C ALA A 104 5.10 -3.88 13.04
N GLY A 105 4.52 -2.99 12.23
CA GLY A 105 3.07 -2.91 12.04
C GLY A 105 2.35 -2.07 13.09
N HIS A 106 2.98 -1.00 13.56
CA HIS A 106 2.25 0.01 14.31
C HIS A 106 1.13 0.57 13.43
N GLN A 107 -0.11 0.21 13.76
CA GLN A 107 -1.29 0.74 13.12
C GLN A 107 -1.38 2.22 13.49
N ILE A 108 -1.15 3.09 12.51
CA ILE A 108 -1.53 4.49 12.67
C ILE A 108 -3.05 4.53 12.52
N HIS A 109 -3.76 4.51 13.66
CA HIS A 109 -5.16 4.93 13.71
C HIS A 109 -5.19 6.42 13.32
N THR A 110 -5.43 6.72 12.05
CA THR A 110 -5.74 8.09 11.66
C THR A 110 -7.23 8.30 11.89
N ASN A 111 -7.59 8.85 13.05
CA ASN A 111 -8.99 9.15 13.44
C ASN A 111 -9.64 10.29 12.66
N ASN A 112 -9.06 10.76 11.55
CA ASN A 112 -9.64 11.85 10.77
C ASN A 112 -10.03 11.37 9.38
N PRO A 113 -11.32 11.07 9.13
CA PRO A 113 -11.81 10.94 7.76
C PRO A 113 -11.60 12.29 7.07
N THR A 114 -10.77 12.28 6.04
CA THR A 114 -10.60 13.42 5.14
C THR A 114 -11.72 13.31 4.12
N LYS A 115 -12.54 14.38 3.98
CA LYS A 115 -13.80 14.49 3.21
C LYS A 115 -15.04 13.97 3.97
N SER A 116 -16.11 14.77 3.94
CA SER A 116 -17.43 14.44 4.49
C SER A 116 -17.96 13.20 3.76
N PHE A 117 -17.92 12.06 4.43
CA PHE A 117 -18.44 10.82 3.90
C PHE A 117 -19.97 10.93 3.76
N GLN A 118 -20.49 10.95 2.53
CA GLN A 118 -21.92 10.95 2.28
C GLN A 118 -22.42 9.51 2.25
N ARG A 119 -23.09 9.10 3.33
CA ARG A 119 -23.71 7.78 3.42
C ARG A 119 -24.79 7.64 2.35
N ARG A 120 -24.73 6.54 1.58
CA ARG A 120 -25.82 6.18 0.66
C ARG A 120 -27.11 5.85 1.43
N THR A 121 -28.22 6.36 0.92
CA THR A 121 -29.56 5.91 1.28
C THR A 121 -30.05 4.88 0.27
N PHE A 122 -30.66 3.81 0.75
CA PHE A 122 -31.27 2.81 -0.12
C PHE A 122 -32.76 3.13 -0.23
N ASN A 123 -33.20 3.46 -1.43
CA ASN A 123 -34.61 3.54 -1.77
C ASN A 123 -34.79 2.63 -2.99
N TYR A 124 -35.53 1.53 -2.82
CA TYR A 124 -35.72 0.53 -3.87
C TYR A 124 -37.21 0.41 -4.19
N ASP A 125 -37.52 0.14 -5.45
CA ASP A 125 -38.86 -0.25 -5.87
C ASP A 125 -39.06 -1.73 -5.53
N PRO A 126 -40.02 -2.11 -4.65
CA PRO A 126 -40.27 -3.50 -4.31
C PRO A 126 -40.65 -4.37 -5.52
N THR A 127 -41.11 -3.77 -6.61
CA THR A 127 -41.51 -4.45 -7.84
C THR A 127 -40.38 -4.62 -8.85
N SER A 128 -39.24 -3.96 -8.64
CA SER A 128 -38.10 -3.97 -9.55
C SER A 128 -36.79 -3.88 -8.76
N ILE A 129 -36.48 -4.94 -8.01
CA ILE A 129 -35.24 -5.04 -7.22
C ILE A 129 -34.09 -5.51 -8.13
N GLY A 130 -33.05 -4.68 -8.24
CA GLY A 130 -31.84 -5.00 -8.99
C GLY A 130 -30.61 -5.19 -8.12
N ILE A 131 -29.49 -5.57 -8.74
CA ILE A 131 -28.18 -5.69 -8.09
C ILE A 131 -27.72 -4.37 -7.42
N ASN A 132 -28.21 -3.24 -7.93
CA ASN A 132 -27.90 -1.92 -7.36
C ASN A 132 -28.58 -1.66 -6.02
N ASP A 133 -29.64 -2.41 -5.70
CA ASP A 133 -30.48 -2.22 -4.50
C ASP A 133 -30.08 -3.13 -3.34
N ILE A 134 -29.06 -3.98 -3.55
CA ILE A 134 -28.62 -4.96 -2.58
C ILE A 134 -28.19 -4.30 -1.27
N GLN A 135 -28.71 -4.84 -0.16
CA GLN A 135 -28.40 -4.42 1.19
C GLN A 135 -28.01 -5.60 2.08
N LEU A 136 -27.52 -5.29 3.27
CA LEU A 136 -27.20 -6.27 4.30
C LEU A 136 -28.39 -7.20 4.56
N GLY A 137 -28.11 -8.50 4.54
CA GLY A 137 -29.06 -9.56 4.84
C GLY A 137 -29.91 -10.01 3.65
N TYR A 138 -29.84 -9.37 2.49
CA TYR A 138 -30.54 -9.82 1.29
C TYR A 138 -30.06 -11.20 0.87
N LEU A 139 -30.94 -11.97 0.23
CA LEU A 139 -30.60 -13.22 -0.45
C LEU A 139 -30.51 -12.95 -1.95
N ILE A 140 -29.49 -13.51 -2.59
CA ILE A 140 -29.23 -13.33 -4.02
C ILE A 140 -28.84 -14.67 -4.61
N ASP A 141 -29.43 -15.02 -5.74
CA ASP A 141 -29.03 -16.20 -6.48
C ASP A 141 -27.95 -15.82 -7.50
N TYR A 142 -26.86 -16.57 -7.48
CA TYR A 142 -25.77 -16.47 -8.44
C TYR A 142 -25.26 -17.86 -8.77
N ASN A 143 -25.18 -18.19 -10.05
CA ASN A 143 -24.72 -19.50 -10.54
C ASN A 143 -25.44 -20.68 -9.85
N LEU A 144 -26.78 -20.62 -9.80
CA LEU A 144 -27.67 -21.64 -9.21
C LEU A 144 -27.46 -21.88 -7.70
N LYS A 145 -26.86 -20.90 -7.00
CA LYS A 145 -26.65 -20.96 -5.55
C LYS A 145 -27.10 -19.66 -4.90
N THR A 146 -27.85 -19.80 -3.80
CA THR A 146 -28.33 -18.67 -3.01
C THR A 146 -27.27 -18.25 -2.00
N TYR A 147 -26.96 -16.96 -2.00
CA TYR A 147 -26.03 -16.32 -1.06
C TYR A 147 -26.74 -15.27 -0.23
N GLN A 148 -26.33 -15.14 1.03
CA GLN A 148 -26.74 -14.05 1.90
C GLN A 148 -25.67 -12.97 1.95
N VAL A 149 -26.08 -11.71 1.86
CA VAL A 149 -25.20 -10.56 2.08
C VAL A 149 -24.92 -10.42 3.58
N VAL A 150 -23.68 -10.64 3.99
CA VAL A 150 -23.27 -10.58 5.41
C VAL A 150 -22.45 -9.33 5.74
N GLU A 151 -21.74 -8.78 4.76
CA GLU A 151 -21.05 -7.50 4.91
C GLU A 151 -21.31 -6.62 3.69
N HIS A 152 -21.39 -5.32 3.94
CA HIS A 152 -21.58 -4.30 2.92
C HIS A 152 -20.72 -3.09 3.30
N TYR A 153 -19.84 -2.71 2.39
CA TYR A 153 -18.98 -1.55 2.51
C TYR A 153 -19.20 -0.59 1.33
N GLN A 154 -19.26 0.70 1.64
CA GLN A 154 -19.11 1.77 0.64
C GLN A 154 -17.66 2.25 0.67
N LEU A 155 -17.03 2.29 -0.49
CA LEU A 155 -15.67 2.75 -0.68
C LEU A 155 -15.69 4.15 -1.27
N SER A 156 -15.15 5.10 -0.50
CA SER A 156 -14.90 6.44 -1.00
C SER A 156 -13.43 6.53 -1.39
N SER A 157 -13.17 6.65 -2.69
CA SER A 157 -11.83 6.97 -3.19
C SER A 157 -11.66 8.48 -3.29
N ASN A 158 -10.42 8.96 -3.16
CA ASN A 158 -10.10 10.37 -3.34
C ASN A 158 -10.45 10.90 -4.75
N ASN A 159 -10.62 10.00 -5.73
CA ASN A 159 -10.89 10.30 -7.14
C ASN A 159 -12.40 10.29 -7.50
N GLU A 160 -13.28 10.52 -6.53
CA GLU A 160 -14.74 10.76 -6.74
C GLU A 160 -15.54 9.57 -7.30
N THR A 161 -14.90 8.43 -7.50
CA THR A 161 -15.58 7.16 -7.80
C THR A 161 -15.99 6.49 -6.50
N GLU A 162 -17.29 6.28 -6.35
CA GLU A 162 -17.87 5.48 -5.28
C GLU A 162 -18.09 4.06 -5.78
N GLU A 163 -17.68 3.11 -4.95
CA GLU A 163 -17.80 1.69 -5.23
C GLU A 163 -18.34 0.97 -4.00
N GLU A 164 -19.09 -0.10 -4.20
CA GLU A 164 -19.55 -0.97 -3.15
C GLU A 164 -18.78 -2.29 -3.17
N LYS A 165 -18.46 -2.76 -1.97
CA LYS A 165 -17.93 -4.10 -1.71
C LYS A 165 -18.94 -4.87 -0.87
N LEU A 166 -19.40 -6.01 -1.38
CA LEU A 166 -20.34 -6.90 -0.69
C LEU A 166 -19.65 -8.24 -0.42
N VAL A 167 -19.86 -8.79 0.78
CA VAL A 167 -19.46 -10.16 1.11
C VAL A 167 -20.70 -11.03 1.19
N LEU A 168 -20.71 -12.08 0.39
CA LEU A 168 -21.79 -13.02 0.18
C LEU A 168 -21.40 -14.38 0.75
N LEU A 169 -22.22 -14.96 1.62
CA LEU A 169 -22.00 -16.29 2.18
C LEU A 169 -23.09 -17.26 1.78
N SER A 170 -22.68 -18.49 1.48
CA SER A 170 -23.58 -19.61 1.25
C SER A 170 -22.94 -20.90 1.78
N GLY A 171 -23.30 -21.27 3.00
CA GLY A 171 -22.63 -22.32 3.77
C GLY A 171 -21.18 -21.96 4.03
N ILE A 172 -20.24 -22.72 3.44
CA ILE A 172 -18.79 -22.48 3.55
C ILE A 172 -18.23 -21.62 2.41
N ASN A 173 -19.03 -21.30 1.39
CA ASN A 173 -18.59 -20.54 0.23
C ASN A 173 -18.73 -19.04 0.51
N GLU A 174 -17.64 -18.30 0.25
CA GLU A 174 -17.59 -16.85 0.34
C GLU A 174 -17.32 -16.27 -1.05
N LEU A 175 -18.19 -15.35 -1.48
CA LEU A 175 -17.97 -14.51 -2.65
C LEU A 175 -17.85 -13.05 -2.22
N VAL A 176 -17.02 -12.31 -2.94
CA VAL A 176 -16.86 -10.87 -2.76
C VAL A 176 -17.17 -10.17 -4.07
N LEU A 177 -18.12 -9.25 -4.03
CA LEU A 177 -18.56 -8.46 -5.17
C LEU A 177 -17.98 -7.05 -5.04
N PHE A 178 -17.44 -6.55 -6.15
CA PHE A 178 -17.10 -5.13 -6.30
C PHE A 178 -17.93 -4.55 -7.46
N LYS A 179 -18.65 -3.46 -7.19
CA LYS A 179 -19.47 -2.78 -8.20
C LYS A 179 -19.41 -1.27 -8.04
N TYR A 180 -19.28 -0.55 -9.16
CA TYR A 180 -19.32 0.91 -9.16
C TYR A 180 -20.74 1.43 -8.97
N PHE A 181 -20.87 2.60 -8.36
CA PHE A 181 -22.15 3.26 -8.21
C PHE A 181 -22.64 3.84 -9.55
N ASP A 182 -23.92 3.63 -9.83
CA ASP A 182 -24.70 4.32 -10.88
C ASP A 182 -24.01 4.41 -12.26
N GLN A 183 -23.48 3.28 -12.75
CA GLN A 183 -22.89 3.20 -14.08
C GLN A 183 -23.83 2.53 -15.08
N VAL A 184 -24.04 3.20 -16.22
CA VAL A 184 -24.66 2.61 -17.41
C VAL A 184 -23.74 1.48 -17.91
N ASN A 185 -24.25 0.24 -17.91
CA ASN A 185 -23.50 -1.02 -18.09
C ASN A 185 -22.63 -1.41 -16.89
N LEU A 186 -23.29 -1.74 -15.78
CA LEU A 186 -22.65 -2.15 -14.54
C LEU A 186 -21.76 -3.39 -14.76
N LYS A 187 -20.44 -3.19 -14.70
CA LYS A 187 -19.47 -4.29 -14.67
C LYS A 187 -19.27 -4.72 -13.22
N ILE A 188 -19.81 -5.88 -12.88
CA ILE A 188 -19.71 -6.43 -11.53
C ILE A 188 -18.50 -7.37 -11.51
N ARG A 189 -17.62 -7.20 -10.53
CA ARG A 189 -16.50 -8.11 -10.31
C ARG A 189 -16.90 -9.09 -9.24
N VAL A 190 -17.13 -10.34 -9.61
CA VAL A 190 -17.38 -11.44 -8.66
C VAL A 190 -16.09 -12.17 -8.42
N THR A 191 -15.70 -12.25 -7.15
CA THR A 191 -14.39 -12.76 -6.76
C THR A 191 -14.47 -13.69 -5.56
N GLU A 192 -13.45 -14.53 -5.43
CA GLU A 192 -13.19 -15.34 -4.25
C GLU A 192 -11.94 -14.81 -3.56
N LYS A 193 -11.92 -14.89 -2.24
CA LYS A 193 -10.77 -14.52 -1.44
C LYS A 193 -9.66 -15.56 -1.60
N VAL A 194 -8.46 -15.09 -1.92
CA VAL A 194 -7.27 -15.92 -2.03
C VAL A 194 -6.20 -15.47 -1.06
N ASN A 195 -5.30 -16.40 -0.73
CA ASN A 195 -4.14 -16.08 0.10
C ASN A 195 -3.18 -15.20 -0.70
N ILE A 196 -2.74 -14.07 -0.16
CA ILE A 196 -1.75 -13.22 -0.83
C ILE A 196 -0.45 -13.98 -1.12
N TYR A 197 -0.08 -14.93 -0.24
CA TYR A 197 1.12 -15.76 -0.41
C TYR A 197 0.98 -16.81 -1.52
N SER A 198 -0.23 -17.15 -1.97
CA SER A 198 -0.42 -18.02 -3.14
C SER A 198 -0.28 -17.27 -4.47
N ILE A 199 -0.26 -15.94 -4.44
CA ILE A 199 0.02 -15.11 -5.61
C ILE A 199 1.53 -14.94 -5.78
N ASP A 200 2.19 -14.43 -4.74
CA ASP A 200 3.64 -14.28 -4.65
C ASP A 200 4.03 -14.21 -3.17
N GLU A 201 4.93 -15.11 -2.74
CA GLU A 201 5.36 -15.25 -1.34
C GLU A 201 5.90 -13.94 -0.74
N GLY A 202 6.50 -13.07 -1.58
CA GLY A 202 7.09 -11.80 -1.16
C GLY A 202 6.21 -10.57 -1.33
N LEU A 203 4.96 -10.74 -1.75
CA LEU A 203 4.12 -9.62 -2.22
C LEU A 203 3.75 -8.63 -1.11
N ASP A 204 3.43 -9.13 0.08
CA ASP A 204 3.12 -8.28 1.24
C ASP A 204 4.30 -7.37 1.60
N THR A 205 5.50 -7.95 1.62
CA THR A 205 6.75 -7.31 1.95
C THR A 205 7.11 -6.30 0.87
N GLU A 206 6.92 -6.65 -0.39
CA GLU A 206 7.10 -5.71 -1.49
C GLU A 206 6.18 -4.50 -1.37
N ILE A 207 4.89 -4.69 -1.11
CA ILE A 207 3.92 -3.60 -0.95
C ILE A 207 4.30 -2.71 0.23
N LEU A 208 4.63 -3.28 1.39
CA LEU A 208 5.05 -2.50 2.56
C LEU A 208 6.27 -1.62 2.29
N LEU A 209 7.20 -2.10 1.46
CA LEU A 209 8.47 -1.44 1.23
C LEU A 209 8.42 -0.45 0.08
N LYS A 210 7.80 -0.81 -1.03
CA LYS A 210 7.70 0.04 -2.22
C LYS A 210 6.45 0.92 -2.22
N GLN A 211 5.53 0.68 -1.28
CA GLN A 211 4.19 1.29 -1.23
C GLN A 211 3.35 0.96 -2.49
N GLN A 212 3.80 -0.02 -3.27
CA GLN A 212 3.13 -0.51 -4.45
C GLN A 212 3.60 -1.94 -4.77
N PRO A 213 2.70 -2.81 -5.26
CA PRO A 213 3.05 -4.11 -5.82
C PRO A 213 3.71 -4.00 -7.21
N LYS A 214 4.20 -5.13 -7.75
CA LYS A 214 4.69 -5.23 -9.14
C LYS A 214 3.59 -4.85 -10.13
N ALA A 215 3.98 -4.35 -11.31
CA ALA A 215 3.03 -4.03 -12.37
C ALA A 215 2.40 -5.28 -13.02
N ILE A 216 3.09 -6.43 -12.95
CA ILE A 216 2.63 -7.69 -13.51
C ILE A 216 2.72 -8.76 -12.41
N LEU A 217 1.65 -9.53 -12.26
CA LEU A 217 1.58 -10.68 -11.37
C LEU A 217 1.26 -11.93 -12.19
N THR A 218 1.77 -13.08 -11.78
CA THR A 218 1.47 -14.36 -12.42
C THR A 218 0.81 -15.28 -11.41
N VAL A 219 -0.41 -15.70 -11.69
CA VAL A 219 -1.19 -16.59 -10.82
C VAL A 219 -1.65 -17.77 -11.65
N ASN A 220 -1.34 -18.99 -11.21
CA ASN A 220 -1.69 -20.23 -11.92
C ASN A 220 -1.29 -20.23 -13.41
N GLY A 221 -0.12 -19.66 -13.74
CA GLY A 221 0.39 -19.54 -15.11
C GLY A 221 -0.24 -18.43 -15.95
N LYS A 222 -1.23 -17.68 -15.43
CA LYS A 222 -1.87 -16.56 -16.11
C LYS A 222 -1.28 -15.23 -15.65
N ARG A 223 -1.04 -14.32 -16.60
CA ARG A 223 -0.50 -12.97 -16.33
C ARG A 223 -1.63 -11.97 -16.10
N TYR A 224 -1.46 -11.18 -15.05
CA TYR A 224 -2.34 -10.09 -14.65
C TYR A 224 -1.54 -8.78 -14.68
N TYR A 225 -2.10 -7.77 -15.33
CA TYR A 225 -1.49 -6.45 -15.54
C TYR A 225 -2.23 -5.42 -14.70
N ARG A 226 -1.47 -4.63 -13.94
CA ARG A 226 -2.03 -3.58 -13.09
C ARG A 226 -2.65 -2.50 -13.95
N ASP A 227 -3.92 -2.23 -13.74
CA ASP A 227 -4.70 -1.24 -14.50
C ASP A 227 -4.94 0.03 -13.67
N ALA A 228 -5.40 -0.14 -12.42
CA ALA A 228 -5.74 0.98 -11.54
C ALA A 228 -5.23 0.82 -10.11
N ASN A 229 -5.11 1.95 -9.41
CA ASN A 229 -4.82 2.01 -7.98
C ASN A 229 -5.75 3.00 -7.28
N HIS A 230 -6.29 2.58 -6.15
CA HIS A 230 -7.24 3.36 -5.36
C HIS A 230 -6.71 3.51 -3.94
N THR A 231 -6.88 4.70 -3.38
CA THR A 231 -6.70 4.93 -1.95
C THR A 231 -7.92 5.64 -1.41
N GLY A 232 -8.29 5.33 -0.18
CA GLY A 232 -9.52 5.85 0.40
C GLY A 232 -9.82 5.30 1.78
N SER A 233 -11.09 5.39 2.15
CA SER A 233 -11.64 4.84 3.39
C SER A 233 -12.86 3.98 3.07
N PHE A 234 -13.11 2.95 3.89
CA PHE A 234 -14.37 2.23 3.82
C PHE A 234 -15.37 2.81 4.83
N TYR A 235 -16.64 2.75 4.51
CA TYR A 235 -17.72 2.83 5.47
C TYR A 235 -18.40 1.48 5.58
N SER A 236 -18.49 0.97 6.81
CA SER A 236 -19.17 -0.29 7.09
C SER A 236 -20.64 -0.02 7.38
N PHE A 237 -21.54 -0.58 6.57
CA PHE A 237 -22.98 -0.54 6.87
C PHE A 237 -23.33 -1.42 8.07
N THR A 238 -22.52 -2.46 8.35
CA THR A 238 -22.71 -3.36 9.50
C THR A 238 -22.39 -2.64 10.80
N GLU A 239 -21.29 -1.90 10.84
CA GLU A 239 -20.84 -1.18 12.06
C GLU A 239 -21.32 0.28 12.09
N ASN A 240 -21.95 0.75 11.02
CA ASN A 240 -22.44 2.13 10.86
C ASN A 240 -21.36 3.21 11.11
N LYS A 241 -20.11 2.95 10.69
CA LYS A 241 -18.98 3.87 10.90
C LYS A 241 -18.00 3.85 9.73
N VAL A 242 -17.28 4.96 9.54
CA VAL A 242 -16.09 4.99 8.69
C VAL A 242 -15.01 4.16 9.37
N THR A 243 -14.46 3.20 8.64
CA THR A 243 -13.43 2.28 9.11
C THR A 243 -12.06 2.68 8.52
N HIS A 244 -11.13 1.73 8.49
CA HIS A 244 -9.73 1.93 8.17
C HIS A 244 -9.49 2.53 6.77
N LYS A 245 -8.34 3.22 6.63
CA LYS A 245 -7.81 3.61 5.32
C LYS A 245 -7.39 2.36 4.53
N TYR A 246 -7.57 2.41 3.21
CA TYR A 246 -7.18 1.36 2.31
C TYR A 246 -6.32 1.85 1.15
N SER A 247 -5.49 0.94 0.65
CA SER A 247 -4.87 1.01 -0.66
C SER A 247 -5.29 -0.24 -1.44
N ARG A 248 -5.76 -0.08 -2.67
CA ARG A 248 -6.17 -1.18 -3.52
C ARG A 248 -5.46 -1.08 -4.86
N TRP A 249 -5.04 -2.22 -5.39
CA TRP A 249 -4.48 -2.35 -6.73
C TRP A 249 -5.30 -3.35 -7.53
N GLU A 250 -5.76 -2.92 -8.69
CA GLU A 250 -6.60 -3.71 -9.58
C GLU A 250 -5.80 -4.18 -10.78
N TYR A 251 -6.01 -5.44 -11.14
CA TYR A 251 -5.33 -6.10 -12.23
C TYR A 251 -6.32 -6.83 -13.11
N TYR A 252 -6.00 -6.87 -14.39
CA TYR A 252 -6.75 -7.59 -15.39
C TYR A 252 -5.81 -8.47 -16.21
N ASP A 253 -6.34 -9.57 -16.73
CA ASP A 253 -5.63 -10.34 -17.72
C ASP A 253 -5.65 -9.66 -19.10
N GLU A 254 -4.99 -10.28 -20.09
CA GLU A 254 -4.97 -9.77 -21.47
C GLU A 254 -6.38 -9.65 -22.07
N SER A 255 -7.32 -10.51 -21.66
CA SER A 255 -8.71 -10.48 -22.14
C SER A 255 -9.58 -9.43 -21.47
N ARG A 256 -9.13 -8.85 -20.35
CA ARG A 256 -9.91 -7.95 -19.47
C ARG A 256 -11.19 -8.58 -18.90
N VAL A 257 -11.24 -9.92 -18.83
CA VAL A 257 -12.36 -10.67 -18.24
C VAL A 257 -12.01 -11.16 -16.85
N GLU A 258 -10.79 -11.66 -16.66
CA GLU A 258 -10.32 -12.06 -15.34
C GLU A 258 -9.83 -10.84 -14.57
N TYR A 259 -10.12 -10.85 -13.28
CA TYR A 259 -9.87 -9.77 -12.36
C TYR A 259 -9.10 -10.29 -11.15
N LEU A 260 -8.05 -9.57 -10.78
CA LEU A 260 -7.30 -9.78 -9.56
C LEU A 260 -7.22 -8.45 -8.84
N THR A 261 -7.48 -8.46 -7.53
CA THR A 261 -7.34 -7.26 -6.73
C THR A 261 -6.66 -7.56 -5.41
N ILE A 262 -5.83 -6.61 -4.99
CA ILE A 262 -5.09 -6.66 -3.74
C ILE A 262 -5.46 -5.42 -2.95
N GLU A 263 -5.99 -5.62 -1.74
CA GLU A 263 -6.31 -4.58 -0.79
C GLU A 263 -5.33 -4.65 0.39
N GLN A 264 -4.79 -3.50 0.76
CA GLN A 264 -4.11 -3.27 2.02
C GLN A 264 -5.02 -2.40 2.89
N ILE A 265 -5.47 -2.97 4.01
CA ILE A 265 -6.29 -2.28 5.02
C ILE A 265 -5.39 -1.94 6.21
N GLY A 266 -5.30 -0.65 6.54
CA GLY A 266 -4.35 -0.18 7.56
C GLY A 266 -2.91 -0.49 7.19
N ALA A 267 -2.09 -0.88 8.18
CA ALA A 267 -0.65 -1.05 7.97
C ALA A 267 -0.29 -2.39 7.30
N LYS A 268 -0.96 -3.49 7.64
CA LYS A 268 -0.49 -4.85 7.30
C LYS A 268 -1.58 -5.88 6.99
N ASN A 269 -2.85 -5.48 6.97
CA ASN A 269 -3.91 -6.44 6.67
C ASN A 269 -4.08 -6.49 5.17
N PHE A 270 -3.56 -7.56 4.57
CA PHE A 270 -3.65 -7.78 3.14
C PHE A 270 -4.80 -8.74 2.83
N HIS A 271 -5.60 -8.35 1.84
CA HIS A 271 -6.62 -9.20 1.26
C HIS A 271 -6.37 -9.26 -0.23
N ALA A 272 -6.48 -10.45 -0.80
CA ALA A 272 -6.40 -10.63 -2.24
C ALA A 272 -7.64 -11.38 -2.70
N TYR A 273 -8.14 -11.00 -3.87
CA TYR A 273 -9.33 -11.62 -4.46
C TYR A 273 -9.08 -11.86 -5.93
N ILE A 274 -9.50 -13.03 -6.42
CA ILE A 274 -9.43 -13.41 -7.82
C ILE A 274 -10.83 -13.76 -8.31
N GLY A 275 -11.14 -13.42 -9.55
CA GLY A 275 -12.42 -13.76 -10.14
C GLY A 275 -12.56 -13.13 -11.50
N LYS A 276 -13.78 -12.75 -11.85
CA LYS A 276 -14.11 -12.30 -13.21
C LYS A 276 -15.17 -11.23 -13.24
N LEU A 277 -15.27 -10.59 -14.39
CA LEU A 277 -16.34 -9.65 -14.70
C LEU A 277 -17.58 -10.43 -15.14
N VAL A 278 -18.72 -10.04 -14.57
CA VAL A 278 -20.03 -10.62 -14.85
C VAL A 278 -21.05 -9.52 -15.09
N HIS A 279 -22.15 -9.88 -15.76
CA HIS A 279 -23.24 -8.96 -16.04
C HIS A 279 -24.27 -8.97 -14.90
N GLU A 280 -25.07 -7.92 -14.77
CA GLU A 280 -26.14 -7.87 -13.77
C GLU A 280 -27.16 -9.00 -13.95
N THR A 281 -27.37 -9.46 -15.19
CA THR A 281 -28.29 -10.56 -15.53
C THR A 281 -27.79 -11.93 -15.08
N ASP A 282 -26.52 -12.04 -14.67
CA ASP A 282 -25.98 -13.29 -14.11
C ASP A 282 -26.47 -13.52 -12.66
N PHE A 283 -27.10 -12.50 -12.06
CA PHE A 283 -27.76 -12.58 -10.77
C PHE A 283 -29.27 -12.70 -10.97
N SER A 284 -29.89 -13.62 -10.24
CA SER A 284 -31.33 -13.80 -10.22
C SER A 284 -31.87 -13.69 -8.80
N ASP A 285 -33.20 -13.60 -8.68
CA ASP A 285 -33.95 -13.74 -7.43
C ASP A 285 -33.34 -12.97 -6.24
N ILE A 286 -33.26 -11.64 -6.36
CA ILE A 286 -32.80 -10.77 -5.29
C ILE A 286 -33.94 -10.56 -4.30
N LEU A 287 -33.86 -11.24 -3.15
CA LEU A 287 -34.88 -11.22 -2.12
C LEU A 287 -34.46 -10.29 -0.96
N PRO A 288 -35.25 -9.26 -0.65
CA PRO A 288 -34.96 -8.38 0.46
C PRO A 288 -35.12 -9.12 1.78
N LYS A 289 -34.28 -8.76 2.76
CA LYS A 289 -34.44 -9.25 4.14
C LYS A 289 -35.75 -8.69 4.72
N LYS A 290 -36.56 -9.58 5.31
CA LYS A 290 -37.73 -9.21 6.12
C LYS A 290 -37.36 -8.42 7.36
#